data_AF-A0A3M2EG98-F1
#
_entry.id   AF-A0A3M2EG98-F1
#
_cell.length_a   1.000
_cell.length_b   1.000
_cell.length_c   1.000
_cell.angle_alpha   90.00
_cell.angle_beta   90.00
_cell.angle_gamma   90.00
#
_symmetry.space_group_name_H-M   'P 1'
#
loop_
_entity.id
_entity.type
_entity.pdbx_description
1 polymer ?
#
loop_
_entity_poly.entity_id
_entity_poly.type
_entity_poly.pdbx_seq_one_letter_code
_entity_poly.pdbx_strand_id
1 'polypeptide(L)' 'MPRPVLLVVLLLAACGAPDYDVILRGGTVYDGSGAPPVVADVALNADTIAAIGDLHDRRGRVELDVTGLAVAPGFINMLS' A
#
# COMPACT_ATOMS: atom_id res chain seq x y z
N MET A 1 -39.09 12.41 -13.81
CA MET A 1 -37.89 11.59 -13.51
C MET A 1 -37.17 12.21 -12.32
N PRO A 2 -36.86 11.45 -11.27
CA PRO A 2 -36.54 11.99 -9.95
C PRO A 2 -35.10 12.51 -9.89
N ARG A 3 -34.88 13.78 -10.26
CA ARG A 3 -33.60 14.49 -10.09
C ARG A 3 -32.98 14.35 -8.67
N PRO A 4 -33.74 14.35 -7.56
CA PRO A 4 -33.13 14.14 -6.24
C PRO A 4 -32.69 12.70 -5.99
N VAL A 5 -33.39 11.70 -6.55
CA VAL A 5 -33.01 10.28 -6.39
C VAL A 5 -31.72 9.99 -7.17
N LEU A 6 -31.57 10.54 -8.38
CA LEU A 6 -30.34 10.40 -9.16
C LEU A 6 -29.13 11.04 -8.44
N LEU A 7 -29.33 12.19 -7.79
CA LEU A 7 -28.28 12.87 -7.02
C LEU A 7 -27.88 12.08 -5.77
N VAL A 8 -28.85 11.49 -5.07
CA VAL A 8 -28.60 10.64 -3.89
C VAL A 8 -27.88 9.34 -4.26
N VAL A 9 -28.23 8.71 -5.39
CA VAL A 9 -27.54 7.51 -5.89
C VAL A 9 -26.07 7.82 -6.28
N LEU A 10 -25.81 8.98 -6.88
CA LEU A 10 -24.45 9.42 -7.22
C LEU A 10 -23.58 9.69 -5.98
N LEU A 11 -24.17 10.25 -4.91
CA LEU A 11 -23.47 10.50 -3.65
C LEU A 11 -23.09 9.20 -2.92
N LEU A 12 -23.91 8.15 -3.04
CA LEU A 12 -23.66 6.85 -2.40
C LEU A 12 -22.57 6.02 -3.11
N ALA A 13 -22.30 6.27 -4.39
CA ALA A 13 -21.30 5.53 -5.18
C ALA A 13 -19.87 6.10 -5.09
N ALA A 14 -19.66 7.18 -4.35
CA ALA A 14 -18.37 7.88 -4.31
C ALA A 14 -17.29 7.21 -3.43
N CYS A 15 -17.62 6.16 -2.68
CA CYS A 15 -16.63 5.36 -1.96
C CYS A 15 -16.03 4.30 -2.89
N GLY A 16 -14.92 4.64 -3.55
CA GLY A 16 -14.08 3.65 -4.23
C GLY A 16 -13.44 2.69 -3.22
N ALA A 17 -13.40 1.41 -3.55
CA ALA A 17 -12.68 0.42 -2.75
C ALA A 17 -11.17 0.75 -2.76
N PRO A 18 -10.44 0.46 -1.67
CA PRO A 18 -8.99 0.64 -1.65
C PRO A 18 -8.33 -0.26 -2.70
N ASP A 19 -7.25 0.23 -3.31
CA ASP A 19 -6.45 -0.50 -4.30
C ASP A 19 -5.69 -1.69 -3.66
N TYR A 20 -5.29 -1.51 -2.40
CA TYR A 20 -4.45 -2.45 -1.65
C TYR A 20 -4.92 -2.67 -0.21
N ASP A 21 -4.54 -3.79 0.40
CA ASP A 21 -4.87 -4.04 1.82
C ASP A 21 -4.03 -3.16 2.76
N VAL A 22 -2.72 -3.07 2.50
CA VAL A 22 -1.78 -2.27 3.29
C VAL A 22 -0.83 -1.55 2.35
N ILE A 23 -0.53 -0.28 2.61
CA ILE A 23 0.60 0.43 1.99
C ILE A 23 1.54 0.92 3.09
N LEU A 24 2.81 0.56 3.00
CA LEU A 24 3.91 1.17 3.75
C LEU A 24 4.42 2.36 2.94
N ARG A 25 4.36 3.57 3.50
CA ARG A 25 4.68 4.83 2.82
C ARG A 25 6.10 5.29 3.11
N GLY A 26 6.86 5.64 2.07
CA GLY A 26 8.14 6.36 2.17
C GLY A 26 9.28 5.60 2.84
N GLY A 27 9.21 4.26 2.87
CA GLY A 27 10.22 3.42 3.54
C GLY A 27 11.52 3.31 2.74
N THR A 28 12.63 3.09 3.45
CA THR A 28 13.89 2.69 2.80
C THR A 28 13.89 1.18 2.61
N VAL A 29 13.63 0.73 1.39
CA VAL A 29 13.45 -0.69 1.03
C VAL A 29 14.78 -1.36 0.77
N TYR A 30 15.04 -2.43 1.53
CA TYR A 30 16.12 -3.39 1.36
C TYR A 30 15.50 -4.69 0.87
N ASP A 31 15.80 -5.15 -0.35
CA ASP A 31 15.15 -6.32 -0.95
C ASP A 31 15.83 -7.67 -0.61
N GLY A 32 16.95 -7.63 0.12
CA GLY A 32 17.74 -8.81 0.48
C GLY A 32 18.71 -9.29 -0.61
N SER A 33 18.76 -8.66 -1.79
CA SER A 33 19.71 -8.99 -2.86
C SER A 33 21.14 -8.52 -2.58
N GLY A 34 21.31 -7.58 -1.63
CA GLY A 34 22.55 -6.90 -1.34
C GLY A 34 22.80 -5.63 -2.19
N ALA A 35 21.88 -5.28 -3.09
CA ALA A 35 21.90 -4.01 -3.80
C ALA A 35 21.70 -2.81 -2.85
N PRO A 36 22.11 -1.58 -3.25
CA PRO A 36 21.80 -0.37 -2.50
C PRO A 36 20.28 -0.22 -2.30
N PRO A 37 19.82 0.22 -1.11
CA PRO A 37 18.39 0.37 -0.86
C PRO A 37 17.78 1.55 -1.63
N VAL A 38 16.47 1.53 -1.78
CA VAL A 38 15.69 2.58 -2.45
C VAL A 38 14.59 3.11 -1.55
N VAL A 39 14.29 4.41 -1.61
CA VAL A 39 13.11 4.97 -0.94
C VAL A 39 11.90 4.73 -1.82
N ALA A 40 10.91 3.99 -1.31
CA ALA A 40 9.71 3.62 -2.05
C ALA A 40 8.54 3.29 -1.11
N ASP A 41 7.33 3.29 -1.66
CA ASP A 41 6.17 2.69 -1.04
C ASP A 41 6.15 1.18 -1.32
N VAL A 42 5.58 0.40 -0.40
CA VAL A 42 5.36 -1.04 -0.55
C VAL A 42 3.89 -1.36 -0.30
N ALA A 43 3.21 -1.90 -1.31
CA ALA A 43 1.82 -2.32 -1.21
C ALA A 43 1.69 -3.83 -1.05
N LEU A 44 0.77 -4.25 -0.18
CA LEU A 44 0.49 -5.63 0.16
C LEU A 44 -0.97 -5.95 -0.16
N ASN A 45 -1.19 -7.14 -0.71
CA ASN A 45 -2.50 -7.77 -0.85
C ASN A 45 -2.44 -9.15 -0.21
N ALA A 46 -3.24 -9.35 0.83
CA ALA A 46 -3.21 -10.55 1.67
C ALA A 46 -1.79 -10.93 2.11
N ASP A 47 -1.23 -11.99 1.52
CA ASP A 47 0.07 -12.59 1.83
C ASP A 47 1.20 -12.19 0.88
N THR A 48 0.91 -11.32 -0.09
CA THR A 48 1.80 -11.04 -1.22
C THR A 48 2.12 -9.56 -1.33
N ILE A 49 3.37 -9.24 -1.69
CA ILE A 49 3.78 -7.89 -2.09
C ILE A 49 3.21 -7.63 -3.49
N ALA A 50 2.26 -6.71 -3.58
CA ALA A 50 1.52 -6.42 -4.82
C ALA A 50 2.23 -5.38 -5.70
N ALA A 51 2.94 -4.42 -5.09
CA ALA A 51 3.73 -3.42 -5.79
C ALA A 51 4.81 -2.82 -4.89
N ILE A 52 5.89 -2.35 -5.49
CA ILE A 52 6.94 -1.52 -4.87
C ILE A 52 7.22 -0.36 -5.82
N GLY A 53 7.25 0.87 -5.31
CA GLY A 53 7.55 2.06 -6.11
C GLY A 53 6.88 3.32 -5.59
N ASP A 54 6.61 4.27 -6.48
CA ASP A 54 5.77 5.43 -6.18
C ASP A 54 4.29 5.04 -6.29
N LEU A 55 3.56 5.14 -5.18
CA LEU A 55 2.14 4.80 -5.07
C LEU A 55 1.29 5.98 -4.59
N HIS A 56 1.70 7.22 -4.86
CA HIS A 56 1.00 8.43 -4.39
C HIS A 56 -0.46 8.54 -4.86
N ASP A 57 -0.80 7.92 -5.99
CA ASP A 57 -2.15 7.91 -6.57
C ASP A 57 -3.00 6.70 -6.14
N ARG A 58 -2.44 5.80 -5.33
CA ARG A 58 -3.11 4.57 -4.86
C ARG A 58 -3.45 4.65 -3.39
N ARG A 59 -4.50 3.91 -2.99
CA ARG A 59 -5.01 3.90 -1.62
C ARG A 59 -4.94 2.51 -0.99
N GLY A 60 -4.44 2.45 0.23
CA GLY A 60 -4.50 1.25 1.07
C GLY A 60 -5.73 1.25 1.96
N ARG A 61 -6.26 0.08 2.32
CA ARG A 61 -7.21 -0.03 3.44
C ARG A 61 -6.54 0.41 4.74
N VAL A 62 -5.26 0.10 4.88
CA VAL A 62 -4.37 0.57 5.95
C VAL A 62 -3.17 1.24 5.30
N GLU A 63 -2.77 2.40 5.82
CA GLU A 63 -1.56 3.09 5.37
C GLU A 63 -0.69 3.41 6.59
N LEU A 64 0.60 3.08 6.50
CA LEU A 64 1.57 3.29 7.56
C LEU A 64 2.70 4.16 7.03
N ASP A 65 2.90 5.33 7.63
CA ASP A 65 4.09 6.15 7.38
C ASP A 65 5.32 5.51 8.04
N VAL A 66 6.27 5.10 7.21
CA VAL A 66 7.53 4.48 7.63
C VAL A 66 8.73 5.28 7.14
N THR A 67 8.55 6.58 6.92
CA THR A 67 9.61 7.49 6.51
C THR A 67 10.78 7.45 7.50
N GLY A 68 12.00 7.31 6.97
CA GLY A 68 13.22 7.19 7.78
C GLY A 68 13.40 5.83 8.48
N LEU A 69 12.48 4.88 8.26
CA LEU A 69 12.60 3.50 8.73
C LEU A 69 13.01 2.56 7.57
N ALA A 70 13.54 1.40 7.95
CA ALA A 70 13.87 0.34 7.01
C ALA A 70 12.66 -0.58 6.78
N VAL A 71 12.43 -0.95 5.52
CA VAL A 71 11.51 -2.01 5.11
C VAL A 71 12.35 -3.14 4.52
N ALA A 72 12.27 -4.35 5.08
CA ALA A 72 13.09 -5.48 4.69
C ALA A 72 12.29 -6.79 4.70
N PRO A 73 12.72 -7.83 3.96
CA PRO A 73 12.23 -9.18 4.15
C PRO A 73 12.30 -9.61 5.62
N GLY A 74 11.32 -10.41 6.04
CA GLY A 74 11.35 -11.02 7.36
C GLY A 74 12.62 -11.86 7.55
N PHE A 75 13.26 -11.74 8.71
CA PHE A 75 14.46 -12.52 9.01
C PHE A 75 14.13 -14.01 9.14
N ILE A 76 14.94 -14.86 8.52
CA ILE A 76 14.82 -16.31 8.58
C ILE A 76 15.80 -16.85 9.62
N ASN A 77 15.29 -17.57 10.62
CA ASN A 77 16.12 -18.30 11.57
C ASN A 77 16.49 -19.67 10.99
N MET A 78 17.79 -19.96 10.89
CA MET A 78 18.33 -21.19 10.30
C MET A 78 18.51 -22.33 11.30
N LEU A 79 18.52 -22.05 12.60
CA LEU A 79 18.98 -22.98 13.65
C LEU A 79 17.86 -23.48 14.58
N SER A 80 16.61 -23.33 14.15
CA SER A 80 15.44 -23.82 14.89
C SER A 80 15.13 -25.28 14.55
#